data_AF-A0A813ILD2-F1
#
_entry.id   AF-A0A813ILD2-F1
#
_cell.length_a   1.000
_cell.length_b   1.000
_cell.length_c   1.000
_cell.angle_alpha   90.00
_cell.angle_beta   90.00
_cell.angle_gamma   90.00
#
_symmetry.space_group_name_H-M   'P 1'
#
loop_
_entity.id
_entity.type
_entity.pdbx_description
1 polymer ?
#
loop_
_entity_poly.entity_id
_entity_poly.type
_entity_poly.pdbx_seq_one_letter_code
_entity_poly.pdbx_strand_id
1 'polypeptide(L)'
;VVANFVNNRNAGEMALRQFSLARQFFQPLFKQLEDKTGINLENAVYYKGQAQHYIVMTPTKRSLVDLGVLREAQPASGGLLDRSNVSTECLAAMAKQVGMFFDLPTVLCESQGVMIFDFSDVQRLE
;
A
#
# COMPACT_ATOMS: atom_id res chain seq x y z
N VAL A 1 -1.50 4.72 1.15
CA VAL A 1 -2.31 3.48 1.24
C VAL A 1 -1.95 2.76 2.54
N VAL A 2 -2.95 2.28 3.26
CA VAL A 2 -2.79 1.43 4.45
C VAL A 2 -3.45 0.09 4.15
N ALA A 3 -2.75 -1.01 4.40
CA ALA A 3 -3.32 -2.35 4.29
C ALA A 3 -3.11 -3.12 5.60
N ASN A 4 -4.17 -3.76 6.07
CA ASN A 4 -4.20 -4.59 7.27
C ASN A 4 -4.44 -6.04 6.85
N PHE A 5 -3.49 -6.91 7.19
CA PHE A 5 -3.56 -8.34 6.98
C PHE A 5 -3.79 -9.08 8.30
N VAL A 6 -4.49 -10.20 8.21
CA VAL A 6 -4.77 -11.10 9.33
C VAL A 6 -3.46 -11.57 9.96
N ASN A 7 -3.38 -11.50 11.29
CA ASN A 7 -2.29 -12.06 12.08
C ASN A 7 -2.80 -13.34 12.78
N ASN A 8 -2.39 -14.49 12.26
CA ASN A 8 -2.69 -15.81 12.82
C ASN A 8 -1.80 -16.16 14.01
N ARG A 9 -0.81 -15.32 14.34
CA ARG A 9 0.12 -15.47 15.46
C ARG A 9 0.92 -16.76 15.43
N ASN A 10 1.13 -17.32 14.24
CA ASN A 10 2.00 -18.48 14.08
C ASN A 10 3.48 -18.06 14.21
N ALA A 11 4.37 -19.04 14.45
CA ALA A 11 5.78 -18.79 14.68
C ALA A 11 6.47 -18.05 13.50
N GLY A 12 6.05 -18.33 12.26
CA GLY A 12 6.57 -17.67 11.06
C GLY A 12 6.24 -16.18 11.04
N GLU A 13 4.96 -15.84 11.23
CA GLU A 13 4.49 -14.45 11.33
C GLU A 13 5.14 -13.72 12.51
N MET A 14 5.34 -14.40 13.64
CA MET A 14 6.00 -13.84 14.82
C MET A 14 7.52 -13.66 14.63
N ALA A 15 8.14 -14.35 13.69
CA ALA A 15 9.54 -14.15 13.32
C ALA A 15 9.76 -13.00 12.31
N LEU A 16 8.72 -12.56 11.60
CA LEU A 16 8.83 -11.47 10.61
C LEU A 16 9.36 -10.17 11.24
N ARG A 17 10.36 -9.57 10.59
CA ARG A 17 10.96 -8.29 11.03
C ARG A 17 10.16 -7.12 10.50
N GLN A 18 9.91 -6.15 11.39
CA GLN A 18 9.34 -4.86 11.01
C GLN A 18 10.36 -4.07 10.20
N PHE A 19 9.89 -3.20 9.30
CA PHE A 19 10.77 -2.40 8.46
C PHE A 19 10.17 -1.02 8.16
N SER A 20 11.05 -0.08 7.84
CA SER A 20 10.70 1.22 7.28
C SER A 20 11.67 1.50 6.14
N LEU A 21 11.17 1.46 4.91
CA LEU A 21 11.96 1.53 3.68
C LEU A 21 11.47 2.71 2.85
N ALA A 22 12.42 3.54 2.41
CA ALA A 22 12.18 4.64 1.49
C ALA A 22 12.95 4.41 0.19
N ARG A 23 12.32 4.69 -0.96
CA ARG A 23 12.90 4.48 -2.29
C ARG A 23 14.25 5.17 -2.45
N GLN A 24 14.40 6.38 -1.90
CA GLN A 24 15.66 7.14 -1.95
C GLN A 24 16.88 6.37 -1.40
N PHE A 25 16.68 5.48 -0.42
CA PHE A 25 17.75 4.67 0.19
C PHE A 25 17.82 3.25 -0.36
N PHE A 26 16.71 2.72 -0.88
CA PHE A 26 16.58 1.32 -1.31
C PHE A 26 16.21 1.19 -2.79
N GLN A 27 16.76 2.05 -3.65
CA GLN A 27 16.38 2.14 -5.07
C GLN A 27 16.39 0.79 -5.81
N PRO A 28 17.38 -0.11 -5.65
CA PRO A 28 17.37 -1.41 -6.33
C PRO A 28 16.18 -2.30 -5.93
N LEU A 29 15.78 -2.27 -4.66
CA LEU A 29 14.66 -3.06 -4.15
C LEU A 29 13.32 -2.55 -4.70
N PHE A 30 13.11 -1.23 -4.67
CA PHE A 30 11.90 -0.62 -5.22
C PHE A 30 11.81 -0.75 -6.74
N LYS A 31 12.96 -0.69 -7.44
CA LYS A 31 13.01 -1.01 -8.86
C LYS A 31 12.65 -2.48 -9.11
N GLN A 32 13.13 -3.41 -8.30
CA GLN A 32 12.75 -4.82 -8.43
C GLN A 32 11.26 -5.06 -8.19
N LEU A 33 10.65 -4.36 -7.22
CA LEU A 33 9.20 -4.38 -7.01
C LEU A 33 8.48 -3.91 -8.27
N GLU A 34 8.87 -2.74 -8.79
CA GLU A 34 8.29 -2.13 -10.00
C GLU A 34 8.44 -3.06 -11.22
N ASP A 35 9.62 -3.63 -11.44
CA ASP A 35 9.89 -4.53 -12.58
C ASP A 35 9.08 -5.85 -12.49
N LYS A 36 8.79 -6.35 -11.28
CA LYS A 36 8.04 -7.61 -11.08
C LYS A 36 6.52 -7.43 -11.07
N THR A 37 6.04 -6.28 -10.62
CA THR A 37 4.62 -6.09 -10.28
C THR A 37 3.96 -4.91 -11.00
N GLY A 38 4.75 -4.01 -11.60
CA GLY A 38 4.29 -2.71 -12.07
C GLY A 38 4.01 -1.72 -10.93
N ILE A 39 4.24 -2.08 -9.67
CA ILE A 39 3.96 -1.24 -8.51
C ILE A 39 5.15 -0.34 -8.22
N ASN A 40 4.96 0.96 -8.41
CA ASN A 40 5.96 1.97 -8.08
C ASN A 40 5.60 2.66 -6.76
N LEU A 41 6.42 2.43 -5.74
CA LEU A 41 6.27 3.00 -4.40
C LEU A 41 7.41 3.96 -4.05
N GLU A 42 7.10 5.01 -3.30
CA GLU A 42 8.07 5.93 -2.68
C GLU A 42 8.51 5.45 -1.29
N ASN A 43 7.58 4.86 -0.52
CA ASN A 43 7.82 4.38 0.84
C ASN A 43 7.00 3.12 1.12
N ALA A 44 7.53 2.25 1.97
CA ALA A 44 6.85 1.08 2.53
C ALA A 44 7.28 0.88 3.99
N VAL A 45 6.32 0.91 4.91
CA VAL A 45 6.55 0.76 6.35
C VAL A 45 5.65 -0.34 6.88
N TYR A 46 6.24 -1.38 7.45
CA TYR A 46 5.53 -2.54 7.97
C TYR A 46 5.71 -2.64 9.48
N TYR A 47 4.58 -2.80 10.16
CA TYR A 47 4.51 -3.07 11.58
C TYR A 47 3.72 -4.34 11.84
N LYS A 48 4.17 -5.05 12.87
CA LYS A 48 3.50 -6.24 13.37
C LYS A 48 2.75 -5.87 14.64
N GLY A 49 1.47 -5.56 14.49
CA GLY A 49 0.57 -5.32 15.61
C GLY A 49 0.15 -6.62 16.30
N GLN A 50 -0.45 -6.49 17.49
CA GLN A 50 -0.95 -7.65 18.24
C GLN A 50 -2.10 -8.37 17.54
N ALA A 51 -2.96 -7.64 16.82
CA ALA A 51 -4.15 -8.18 16.17
C ALA A 51 -4.02 -8.30 14.64
N GLN A 52 -3.09 -7.58 14.02
CA GLN A 52 -2.94 -7.51 12.57
C GLN A 52 -1.52 -7.15 12.14
N HIS A 53 -1.15 -7.54 10.93
CA HIS A 53 0.01 -7.02 10.22
C HIS A 53 -0.45 -5.78 9.45
N TYR A 54 0.15 -4.61 9.67
CA TYR A 54 -0.23 -3.43 8.92
C TYR A 54 0.94 -2.83 8.17
N ILE A 55 0.71 -2.48 6.92
CA ILE A 55 1.68 -1.84 6.04
C ILE A 55 1.13 -0.50 5.58
N VAL A 56 1.95 0.54 5.72
CA VAL A 56 1.71 1.86 5.15
C VAL A 56 2.63 2.01 3.95
N MET A 57 2.05 2.32 2.80
CA MET A 57 2.79 2.48 1.55
C MET A 57 2.36 3.72 0.79
N THR A 58 3.29 4.30 0.04
CA THR A 58 3.08 5.52 -0.76
C THR A 58 3.27 5.19 -2.24
N PRO A 59 2.26 4.62 -2.92
CA PRO A 59 2.32 4.38 -4.35
C PRO A 59 2.30 5.70 -5.12
N THR A 60 3.01 5.74 -6.23
CA THR A 60 2.95 6.89 -7.14
C THR A 60 1.58 6.96 -7.80
N LYS A 61 1.11 8.17 -8.10
CA LYS A 61 -0.15 8.40 -8.81
C LYS A 61 -0.21 7.63 -10.14
N ARG A 62 0.89 7.62 -10.88
CA ARG A 62 1.00 6.88 -12.15
C ARG A 62 0.75 5.39 -11.93
N SER A 63 1.42 4.78 -10.93
CA SER A 63 1.21 3.37 -10.62
C SER A 63 -0.23 3.06 -10.24
N LEU A 64 -0.89 3.93 -9.47
CA LEU A 64 -2.32 3.76 -9.14
C LEU A 64 -3.22 3.77 -10.38
N VAL A 65 -2.93 4.59 -11.38
CA VAL A 65 -3.69 4.65 -12.64
C VAL A 65 -3.38 3.43 -13.52
N ASP A 66 -2.10 3.10 -13.70
CA ASP A 66 -1.65 1.98 -14.53
C ASP A 66 -2.20 0.63 -14.02
N LEU A 67 -2.42 0.51 -12.70
CA LEU A 67 -3.02 -0.66 -12.04
C LEU A 67 -4.55 -0.62 -11.95
N GLY A 68 -5.20 0.44 -12.45
CA GLY A 68 -6.65 0.62 -12.40
C GLY A 68 -7.21 0.89 -10.99
N VAL A 69 -6.34 1.19 -10.02
CA VAL A 69 -6.77 1.63 -8.68
C VAL A 69 -7.46 2.98 -8.76
N LEU A 70 -6.91 3.89 -9.56
CA LEU A 70 -7.56 5.13 -9.96
C LEU A 70 -8.10 4.97 -11.38
N ARG A 71 -9.37 5.32 -11.60
CA ARG A 71 -9.98 5.27 -12.94
C ARG A 71 -9.47 6.40 -13.82
N GLU A 72 -9.35 7.58 -13.23
CA GLU A 72 -8.89 8.80 -13.90
C GLU A 72 -7.78 9.45 -13.07
N ALA A 73 -6.71 9.85 -13.76
CA ALA A 73 -5.63 10.61 -13.15
C ALA A 73 -6.09 12.01 -12.73
N GLN A 74 -7.04 12.61 -13.43
CA GLN A 74 -7.56 13.94 -13.15
C GLN A 74 -9.08 13.91 -13.36
N PRO A 75 -9.86 13.47 -12.36
CA PRO A 75 -11.30 13.39 -12.50
C PRO A 75 -11.89 14.79 -12.74
N ALA A 76 -12.86 14.88 -13.66
CA ALA A 76 -13.50 16.13 -14.03
C ALA A 76 -14.35 16.75 -12.89
N SER A 77 -14.78 15.92 -11.93
CA SER A 77 -15.52 16.34 -10.74
C SER A 77 -15.14 15.49 -9.53
N GLY A 78 -15.23 16.06 -8.34
CA GLY A 78 -14.82 15.39 -7.09
C GLY A 78 -13.30 15.44 -6.82
N GLY A 79 -12.89 14.85 -5.70
CA GLY A 79 -11.48 14.71 -5.34
C GLY A 79 -10.82 13.50 -6.03
N LEU A 80 -9.49 13.48 -6.11
CA LEU A 80 -8.75 12.37 -6.74
C LEU A 80 -9.11 11.01 -6.14
N LEU A 81 -9.34 10.95 -4.82
CA LEU A 81 -9.68 9.74 -4.08
C LEU A 81 -11.18 9.57 -3.82
N ASP A 82 -12.02 10.25 -4.60
CA ASP A 82 -13.48 10.05 -4.52
C ASP A 82 -13.82 8.57 -4.74
N ARG A 83 -14.85 8.06 -4.05
CA ARG A 83 -15.27 6.66 -4.13
C ARG A 83 -15.60 6.22 -5.55
N SER A 84 -16.10 7.14 -6.39
CA SER A 84 -16.36 6.86 -7.81
C SER A 84 -15.08 6.64 -8.63
N ASN A 85 -13.97 7.28 -8.23
CA ASN A 85 -12.69 7.23 -8.92
C ASN A 85 -11.74 6.14 -8.37
N VAL A 86 -12.04 5.55 -7.20
CA VAL A 86 -11.19 4.52 -6.57
C VAL A 86 -11.80 3.13 -6.73
N SER A 87 -11.05 2.21 -7.34
CA SER A 87 -11.37 0.78 -7.37
C SER A 87 -10.81 0.08 -6.13
N THR A 88 -11.67 -0.20 -5.15
CA THR A 88 -11.28 -0.94 -3.93
C THR A 88 -10.76 -2.34 -4.24
N GLU A 89 -11.27 -2.98 -5.29
CA GLU A 89 -10.82 -4.30 -5.75
C GLU A 89 -9.36 -4.24 -6.25
N CYS A 90 -9.06 -3.32 -7.16
CA CYS A 90 -7.70 -3.12 -7.67
C CYS A 90 -6.76 -2.68 -6.54
N LEU A 91 -7.24 -1.84 -5.62
CA LEU A 91 -6.47 -1.40 -4.45
C LEU A 91 -6.11 -2.59 -3.55
N ALA A 92 -7.06 -3.49 -3.29
CA ALA A 92 -6.83 -4.71 -2.52
C ALA A 92 -5.85 -5.65 -3.22
N ALA A 93 -5.96 -5.82 -4.55
CA ALA A 93 -5.04 -6.64 -5.34
C ALA A 93 -3.60 -6.08 -5.29
N MET A 94 -3.43 -4.77 -5.46
CA MET A 94 -2.13 -4.10 -5.34
C MET A 94 -1.53 -4.29 -3.94
N ALA A 95 -2.31 -4.07 -2.88
CA ALA A 95 -1.84 -4.26 -1.51
C ALA A 95 -1.36 -5.71 -1.26
N LYS A 96 -2.09 -6.71 -1.77
CA LYS A 96 -1.70 -8.12 -1.67
C LYS A 96 -0.40 -8.41 -2.43
N GLN A 97 -0.22 -7.85 -3.63
CA GLN A 97 1.03 -8.02 -4.38
C GLN A 97 2.24 -7.41 -3.66
N VAL A 98 2.08 -6.24 -3.04
CA VAL A 98 3.11 -5.66 -2.17
C VAL A 98 3.40 -6.56 -0.97
N GLY A 99 2.35 -7.07 -0.32
CA GLY A 99 2.49 -8.05 0.76
C GLY A 99 3.29 -9.28 0.34
N MET A 100 2.94 -9.88 -0.81
CA MET A 100 3.66 -11.02 -1.39
C MET A 100 5.13 -10.70 -1.67
N PHE A 101 5.44 -9.53 -2.22
CA PHE A 101 6.82 -9.15 -2.54
C PHE A 101 7.71 -9.03 -1.28
N PHE A 102 7.14 -8.57 -0.17
CA PHE A 102 7.85 -8.43 1.11
C PHE A 102 7.70 -9.67 2.03
N ASP A 103 7.23 -10.80 1.49
CA ASP A 103 6.99 -12.03 2.25
C ASP A 103 6.08 -11.82 3.48
N LEU A 104 5.10 -10.93 3.36
CA LEU A 104 4.09 -10.65 4.38
C LEU A 104 2.83 -11.49 4.15
N PRO A 105 1.97 -11.65 5.18
CA PRO A 105 0.64 -12.21 5.00
C PRO A 105 -0.17 -11.42 3.95
N THR A 106 -1.05 -12.13 3.24
CA THR A 106 -1.80 -11.59 2.09
C THR A 106 -3.32 -11.65 2.26
N VAL A 107 -3.79 -12.28 3.33
CA VAL A 107 -5.21 -12.28 3.71
C VAL A 107 -5.52 -10.96 4.37
N LEU A 108 -6.29 -10.10 3.71
CA LEU A 108 -6.71 -8.81 4.26
C LEU A 108 -7.73 -9.01 5.39
N CYS A 109 -7.70 -8.13 6.39
CA CYS A 109 -8.75 -8.08 7.42
C CYS A 109 -10.12 -7.76 6.79
N GLU A 110 -11.18 -8.37 7.31
CA GLU A 110 -12.56 -8.13 6.84
C GLU A 110 -12.97 -6.66 7.04
N SER A 111 -12.62 -6.08 8.18
CA SER A 111 -12.79 -4.67 8.46
C SER A 111 -11.50 -3.91 8.19
N GLN A 112 -11.62 -2.80 7.47
CA GLN A 112 -10.51 -1.88 7.18
C GLN A 112 -9.29 -2.58 6.54
N GLY A 113 -9.51 -3.63 5.75
CA GLY A 113 -8.44 -4.40 5.10
C GLY A 113 -7.55 -3.55 4.21
N VAL A 114 -8.12 -2.61 3.45
CA VAL A 114 -7.34 -1.64 2.66
C VAL A 114 -7.99 -0.27 2.66
N MET A 115 -7.18 0.77 2.75
CA MET A 115 -7.60 2.16 2.77
C MET A 115 -6.63 3.03 1.97
N ILE A 116 -7.13 4.08 1.34
CA ILE A 116 -6.33 5.08 0.63
C ILE A 116 -6.61 6.47 1.21
N PHE A 117 -5.57 7.27 1.33
CA PHE A 117 -5.58 8.59 1.94
C PHE A 117 -4.78 9.54 1.07
N ASP A 118 -5.20 10.80 1.02
CA ASP A 118 -4.47 11.86 0.33
C ASP A 118 -3.48 12.49 1.31
N PHE A 119 -2.21 12.50 0.94
CA PHE A 119 -1.12 13.13 1.69
C PHE A 119 -0.51 14.30 0.92
N SER A 120 -1.15 14.76 -0.16
CA SER A 120 -0.66 15.85 -1.00
C SER A 120 -0.75 17.20 -0.28
N ASP A 121 -1.76 17.36 0.58
CA ASP A 121 -1.92 18.57 1.39
C ASP A 121 -1.12 18.45 2.69
N VAL A 122 -0.03 19.22 2.78
CA VAL A 122 0.67 19.46 4.05
C VAL A 122 0.11 20.76 4.62
N GLN A 123 -0.89 20.68 5.50
CA GLN A 123 -1.18 21.80 6.40
C GLN A 123 -0.07 21.86 7.44
N ARG A 124 0.90 22.75 7.24
CA ARG A 124 1.82 23.13 8.32
C ARG A 124 0.99 23.95 9.30
N LEU A 125 0.93 23.51 10.56
CA LEU A 125 0.50 24.37 11.65
C LEU A 125 1.51 25.52 11.71
N GLU A 126 1.06 26.72 11.33
CA GLU A 126 1.75 27.97 11.65
C GLU A 126 1.59 28.29 13.14
#